data_AF-A0A151CIK1-F1
#
_entry.id   AF-A0A151CIK1-F1
#
_cell.length_a   1.000
_cell.length_b   1.000
_cell.length_c   1.000
_cell.angle_alpha   90.00
_cell.angle_beta   90.00
_cell.angle_gamma   90.00
#
_symmetry.space_group_name_H-M   'P 1'
#
loop_
_entity.id
_entity.type
_entity.pdbx_description
1 polymer ?
#
loop_
_entity_poly.entity_id
_entity_poly.type
_entity_poly.pdbx_seq_one_letter_code
_entity_poly.pdbx_strand_id
1 'polypeptide(L)'
;MKKILTTLGFALVLTTMTISAETAGTVNGMEVSVEEANKALNVISRGQATWDKISQQQKEQVLKMIAPSKLASVKAKKELSEEEKNVALSNFWMQKKMSEAKISDEEAKKAYEKLKEAAKKANPKKEFPPFEAAKKSIKMKMAQEKVVGDLMKDAKIKLK
;
A
#
# COMPACT_ATOMS: atom_id res chain seq x y z
N MET A 1 46.37 -2.22 45.28
CA MET A 1 45.19 -2.31 46.17
C MET A 1 43.93 -2.23 45.32
N LYS A 2 43.10 -3.28 45.39
CA LYS A 2 41.84 -3.45 44.65
C LYS A 2 40.74 -2.55 45.22
N LYS A 3 40.03 -1.79 44.38
CA LYS A 3 38.72 -1.17 44.68
C LYS A 3 37.89 -1.18 43.38
N ILE A 4 37.30 -2.34 43.05
CA ILE A 4 35.86 -2.65 43.17
C ILE A 4 35.01 -1.72 42.28
N LEU A 5 34.64 -2.27 41.12
CA LEU A 5 33.51 -1.83 40.31
C LEU A 5 32.23 -1.92 41.14
N THR A 6 31.51 -0.82 41.28
CA THR A 6 30.08 -0.84 41.64
C THR A 6 29.27 -0.42 40.42
N THR A 7 28.83 -1.43 39.69
CA THR A 7 27.79 -1.35 38.66
C THR A 7 26.48 -0.93 39.33
N LEU A 8 26.14 0.36 39.24
CA LEU A 8 24.79 0.84 39.54
C LEU A 8 23.89 0.51 38.35
N GLY A 9 23.20 -0.63 38.44
CA GLY A 9 22.18 -1.02 37.49
C GLY A 9 20.99 -0.07 37.58
N PHE A 10 20.91 0.89 36.66
CA PHE A 10 19.69 1.64 36.40
C PHE A 10 18.72 0.74 35.63
N ALA A 11 17.86 0.03 36.36
CA ALA A 11 16.69 -0.61 35.77
C ALA A 11 15.71 0.49 35.36
N LEU A 12 15.83 0.96 34.12
CA LEU A 12 14.92 1.91 33.51
C LEU A 12 13.64 1.14 33.17
N VAL A 13 12.69 1.11 34.11
CA VAL A 13 11.34 0.60 33.85
C VAL A 13 10.68 1.57 32.87
N LEU A 14 10.74 1.25 31.58
CA LEU A 14 9.89 1.88 30.58
C LEU A 14 8.44 1.49 30.88
N THR A 15 7.73 2.32 31.64
CA THR A 15 6.27 2.32 31.63
C THR A 15 5.84 2.80 30.25
N THR A 16 5.58 1.88 29.33
CA THR A 16 4.93 2.20 28.06
C THR A 16 3.54 2.71 28.38
N MET A 17 3.35 4.03 28.33
CA MET A 17 2.02 4.63 28.32
C MET A 17 1.30 4.12 27.08
N THR A 18 0.40 3.16 27.26
CA THR A 18 -0.54 2.76 26.21
C THR A 18 -1.50 3.93 26.03
N ILE A 19 -1.17 4.84 25.12
CA ILE A 19 -2.11 5.84 24.63
C ILE A 19 -3.19 5.03 23.91
N SER A 20 -4.30 4.75 24.59
CA SER A 20 -5.48 4.21 23.93
C SER A 20 -5.88 5.22 22.86
N ALA A 21 -5.96 4.77 21.60
CA ALA A 21 -6.40 5.63 20.52
C ALA A 21 -7.82 6.14 20.82
N GLU A 22 -8.06 7.43 20.62
CA GLU A 22 -9.38 8.03 20.81
C GLU A 22 -10.38 7.41 19.81
N THR A 23 -11.56 7.03 20.27
CA THR A 23 -12.59 6.38 19.45
C THR A 23 -13.50 7.43 18.81
N ALA A 24 -13.59 7.41 17.48
CA ALA A 24 -14.50 8.24 16.68
C ALA A 24 -15.93 7.66 16.66
N GLY A 25 -16.07 6.35 16.76
CA GLY A 25 -17.37 5.68 16.80
C GLY A 25 -17.25 4.18 16.57
N THR A 26 -18.36 3.53 16.29
CA THR A 26 -18.39 2.08 16.03
C THR A 26 -19.20 1.74 14.79
N VAL A 27 -18.79 0.69 14.07
CA VAL A 27 -19.54 0.06 12.98
C VAL A 27 -19.80 -1.39 13.37
N ASN A 28 -21.04 -1.80 13.62
CA ASN A 28 -21.39 -3.13 14.14
C ASN A 28 -20.52 -3.55 15.35
N GLY A 29 -20.32 -2.63 16.32
CA GLY A 29 -19.48 -2.88 17.50
C GLY A 29 -17.97 -2.86 17.24
N MET A 30 -17.52 -2.67 16.00
CA MET A 30 -16.10 -2.48 15.68
C MET A 30 -15.72 -1.02 15.86
N GLU A 31 -14.75 -0.75 16.73
CA GLU A 31 -14.25 0.61 16.94
C GLU A 31 -13.62 1.20 15.67
N VAL A 32 -13.90 2.47 15.44
CA VAL A 32 -13.23 3.33 14.47
C VAL A 32 -12.51 4.39 15.28
N SER A 33 -11.19 4.46 15.14
CA SER A 33 -10.37 5.47 15.81
C SER A 33 -10.51 6.85 15.14
N VAL A 34 -10.23 7.90 15.89
CA VAL A 34 -10.10 9.27 15.39
C VAL A 34 -9.02 9.37 14.31
N GLU A 35 -7.97 8.55 14.38
CA GLU A 35 -6.94 8.50 13.34
C GLU A 35 -7.46 7.92 12.02
N GLU A 36 -8.22 6.82 12.06
CA GLU A 36 -8.91 6.27 10.88
C GLU A 36 -9.88 7.29 10.28
N ALA A 37 -10.64 7.99 11.13
CA ALA A 37 -11.57 9.03 10.70
C ALA A 37 -10.84 10.21 10.04
N ASN A 38 -9.74 10.68 10.62
CA ASN A 38 -8.90 11.74 10.07
C ASN A 38 -8.23 11.33 8.75
N LYS A 39 -7.80 10.08 8.59
CA LYS A 39 -7.27 9.57 7.31
C LYS A 39 -8.34 9.65 6.22
N ALA A 40 -9.57 9.24 6.52
CA ALA A 40 -10.67 9.31 5.58
C ALA A 40 -11.04 10.77 5.24
N LEU A 41 -11.08 11.65 6.26
CA LEU A 41 -11.29 13.09 6.09
C LEU A 41 -10.21 13.75 5.24
N ASN A 42 -8.95 13.37 5.39
CA ASN A 42 -7.85 13.92 4.61
C ASN A 42 -8.01 13.62 3.11
N VAL A 43 -8.49 12.43 2.76
CA VAL A 43 -8.74 12.05 1.35
C VAL A 43 -9.81 12.94 0.72
N ILE A 44 -10.91 13.20 1.44
CA ILE A 44 -12.05 13.96 0.89
C ILE A 44 -11.88 15.48 0.98
N SER A 45 -11.25 15.96 2.05
CA SER A 45 -11.08 17.40 2.32
C SER A 45 -9.72 17.95 1.87
N ARG A 46 -8.82 17.10 1.35
CA ARG A 46 -7.43 17.47 1.02
C ARG A 46 -6.71 18.13 2.21
N GLY A 47 -6.97 17.64 3.42
CA GLY A 47 -6.38 18.12 4.67
C GLY A 47 -7.05 19.35 5.29
N GLN A 48 -8.19 19.80 4.76
CA GLN A 48 -8.88 20.99 5.26
C GLN A 48 -9.77 20.71 6.49
N ALA A 49 -10.11 19.45 6.77
CA ALA A 49 -10.99 19.08 7.87
C ALA A 49 -10.38 18.00 8.77
N THR A 50 -10.62 18.12 10.07
CA THR A 50 -10.24 17.15 11.11
C THR A 50 -11.46 16.79 11.95
N TRP A 51 -11.42 15.62 12.59
CA TRP A 51 -12.54 15.03 13.32
C TRP A 51 -13.15 15.97 14.37
N ASP A 52 -12.32 16.74 15.07
CA ASP A 52 -12.71 17.73 16.08
C ASP A 52 -13.44 18.95 15.50
N LYS A 53 -13.24 19.26 14.20
CA LYS A 53 -13.72 20.49 13.55
C LYS A 53 -14.98 20.32 12.70
N ILE A 54 -15.50 19.10 12.59
CA ILE A 54 -16.66 18.78 11.77
C ILE A 54 -17.92 18.58 12.61
N SER A 55 -19.07 18.86 12.01
CA SER A 55 -20.37 18.70 12.66
C SER A 55 -20.70 17.22 12.92
N GLN A 56 -21.65 16.96 13.82
CA GLN A 56 -22.10 15.59 14.11
C GLN A 56 -22.60 14.86 12.86
N GLN A 57 -23.33 15.56 11.98
CA GLN A 57 -23.81 15.00 10.72
C GLN A 57 -22.64 14.61 9.79
N GLN A 58 -21.59 15.42 9.73
CA GLN A 58 -20.38 15.11 8.97
C GLN A 58 -19.64 13.92 9.58
N LYS A 59 -19.57 13.82 10.91
CA LYS A 59 -18.99 12.66 11.62
C LYS A 59 -19.71 11.36 11.23
N GLU A 60 -21.04 11.37 11.20
CA GLU A 60 -21.83 10.22 10.73
C GLU A 60 -21.53 9.84 9.27
N GLN A 61 -21.36 10.83 8.39
CA GLN A 61 -21.00 10.58 6.98
C GLN A 61 -19.61 9.93 6.85
N VAL A 62 -18.63 10.39 7.64
CA VAL A 62 -17.29 9.80 7.69
C VAL A 62 -17.37 8.33 8.17
N LEU A 63 -18.15 8.05 9.22
CA LEU A 63 -18.35 6.68 9.68
C LEU A 63 -19.03 5.80 8.62
N LYS A 64 -20.05 6.31 7.93
CA LYS A 64 -20.69 5.61 6.79
C LYS A 64 -19.73 5.33 5.65
N MET A 65 -18.77 6.23 5.39
CA MET A 65 -17.73 6.03 4.38
C MET A 65 -16.70 4.96 4.78
N ILE A 66 -16.37 4.85 6.06
CA ILE A 66 -15.43 3.84 6.58
C ILE A 66 -16.07 2.45 6.68
N ALA A 67 -17.37 2.39 6.97
CA ALA A 67 -18.10 1.17 7.27
C ALA A 67 -17.94 0.04 6.22
N PRO A 68 -18.04 0.28 4.90
CA PRO A 68 -17.88 -0.78 3.91
C PRO A 68 -16.53 -1.49 3.99
N SER A 69 -15.43 -0.74 4.17
CA SER A 69 -14.08 -1.32 4.27
C SER A 69 -13.94 -2.15 5.55
N LYS A 70 -14.46 -1.67 6.68
CA LYS A 70 -14.41 -2.40 7.96
C LYS A 70 -15.20 -3.72 7.89
N LEU A 71 -16.42 -3.65 7.34
CA LEU A 71 -17.29 -4.82 7.16
C LEU A 71 -16.68 -5.82 6.18
N ALA A 72 -16.12 -5.36 5.06
CA ALA A 72 -15.42 -6.21 4.10
C ALA A 72 -14.20 -6.88 4.73
N SER A 73 -13.43 -6.17 5.57
CA SER A 73 -12.27 -6.75 6.28
C SER A 73 -12.67 -7.89 7.20
N VAL A 74 -13.75 -7.75 7.97
CA VAL A 74 -14.26 -8.83 8.83
C VAL A 74 -14.71 -10.03 8.02
N LYS A 75 -15.49 -9.80 6.96
CA LYS A 75 -15.92 -10.89 6.07
C LYS A 75 -14.74 -11.59 5.43
N ALA A 76 -13.79 -10.84 4.86
CA ALA A 76 -12.60 -11.40 4.24
C ALA A 76 -11.77 -12.25 5.21
N LYS A 77 -11.62 -11.83 6.47
CA LYS A 77 -10.91 -12.62 7.49
C LYS A 77 -11.59 -13.96 7.80
N LYS A 78 -12.92 -14.00 7.76
CA LYS A 78 -13.75 -15.17 8.08
C LYS A 78 -13.95 -16.10 6.90
N GLU A 79 -14.15 -15.54 5.71
CA GLU A 79 -14.63 -16.26 4.53
C GLU A 79 -13.48 -16.70 3.59
N LEU A 80 -12.34 -16.01 3.60
CA LEU A 80 -11.19 -16.41 2.78
C LEU A 80 -10.35 -17.49 3.47
N SER A 81 -9.89 -18.46 2.69
CA SER A 81 -8.83 -19.39 3.07
C SER A 81 -7.48 -18.69 3.24
N GLU A 82 -6.53 -19.34 3.91
CA GLU A 82 -5.17 -18.82 4.05
C GLU A 82 -4.47 -18.64 2.70
N GLU A 83 -4.73 -19.52 1.73
CA GLU A 83 -4.17 -19.39 0.38
C GLU A 83 -4.72 -18.15 -0.34
N GLU A 84 -6.03 -17.92 -0.29
CA GLU A 84 -6.64 -16.71 -0.86
C GLU A 84 -6.16 -15.44 -0.16
N LYS A 85 -5.97 -15.46 1.16
CA LYS A 85 -5.37 -14.34 1.92
C LYS A 85 -3.94 -14.07 1.45
N ASN A 86 -3.13 -15.10 1.29
CA ASN A 86 -1.75 -14.96 0.82
C ASN A 86 -1.67 -14.40 -0.59
N VAL A 87 -2.55 -14.84 -1.50
CA VAL A 87 -2.67 -14.28 -2.85
C VAL A 87 -3.10 -12.81 -2.79
N ALA A 88 -4.13 -12.48 -1.99
CA ALA A 88 -4.61 -11.10 -1.86
C ALA A 88 -3.52 -10.16 -1.29
N LEU A 89 -2.81 -10.60 -0.24
CA LEU A 89 -1.72 -9.83 0.37
C LEU A 89 -0.54 -9.66 -0.59
N SER A 90 -0.15 -10.72 -1.30
CA SER A 90 0.95 -10.67 -2.27
C SER A 90 0.61 -9.72 -3.43
N ASN A 91 -0.62 -9.79 -3.95
CA ASN A 91 -1.10 -8.90 -5.00
C ASN A 91 -1.17 -7.45 -4.53
N PHE A 92 -1.69 -7.20 -3.32
CA PHE A 92 -1.75 -5.85 -2.75
C PHE A 92 -0.34 -5.27 -2.54
N TRP A 93 0.59 -6.09 -2.02
CA TRP A 93 1.99 -5.68 -1.86
C TRP A 93 2.63 -5.34 -3.21
N MET A 94 2.42 -6.17 -4.23
CA MET A 94 2.91 -5.93 -5.59
C MET A 94 2.35 -4.62 -6.15
N GLN A 95 1.04 -4.39 -6.02
CA GLN A 95 0.39 -3.13 -6.44
C GLN A 95 0.99 -1.91 -5.75
N LYS A 96 1.21 -1.99 -4.43
CA LYS A 96 1.85 -0.93 -3.65
C LYS A 96 3.28 -0.65 -4.15
N LYS A 97 4.07 -1.69 -4.40
CA LYS A 97 5.44 -1.52 -4.90
C LYS A 97 5.49 -0.99 -6.32
N MET A 98 4.56 -1.39 -7.19
CA MET A 98 4.44 -0.82 -8.53
C MET A 98 4.02 0.65 -8.50
N SER A 99 3.17 1.10 -7.57
CA SER A 99 2.78 2.51 -7.47
C SER A 99 3.89 3.39 -6.91
N GLU A 100 4.75 2.85 -6.05
CA GLU A 100 5.96 3.50 -5.54
C GLU A 100 7.09 3.56 -6.61
N ALA A 101 7.03 2.71 -7.63
CA ALA A 101 8.03 2.65 -8.70
C ALA A 101 7.92 3.90 -9.60
N LYS A 102 8.89 4.81 -9.45
CA LYS A 102 9.02 5.97 -10.32
C LYS A 102 9.56 5.54 -11.69
N ILE A 103 8.71 5.62 -12.71
CA ILE A 103 9.07 5.41 -14.12
C ILE A 103 8.90 6.72 -14.88
N SER A 104 9.98 7.24 -15.44
CA SER A 104 9.97 8.51 -16.19
C SER A 104 9.28 8.35 -17.55
N ASP A 105 8.87 9.47 -18.16
CA ASP A 105 8.30 9.46 -19.51
C ASP A 105 9.34 9.06 -20.56
N GLU A 106 10.59 9.47 -20.35
CA GLU A 106 11.73 9.14 -21.20
C GLU A 106 12.05 7.64 -21.15
N GLU A 107 12.02 7.04 -19.96
CA GLU A 107 12.18 5.59 -19.78
C GLU A 107 11.06 4.82 -20.49
N ALA A 108 9.81 5.26 -20.32
CA ALA A 108 8.65 4.68 -20.99
C ALA A 108 8.75 4.81 -22.52
N LYS A 109 9.20 5.97 -23.03
CA LYS A 109 9.36 6.21 -24.46
C LYS A 109 10.46 5.32 -25.07
N LYS A 110 11.58 5.13 -24.36
CA LYS A 110 12.63 4.20 -24.78
C LYS A 110 12.12 2.76 -24.85
N ALA A 111 11.34 2.32 -23.86
CA ALA A 111 10.71 1.00 -23.87
C ALA A 111 9.70 0.85 -25.02
N TYR A 112 8.89 1.88 -25.25
CA TYR A 112 7.93 1.94 -26.37
C TYR A 112 8.61 1.74 -27.72
N GLU A 113 9.68 2.49 -28.03
CA GLU A 113 10.37 2.36 -29.31
C GLU A 113 11.00 0.98 -29.49
N LYS A 114 11.59 0.40 -28.43
CA LYS A 114 12.10 -0.98 -28.48
C LYS A 114 11.01 -1.99 -28.81
N LEU A 115 9.84 -1.87 -28.16
CA LEU A 115 8.69 -2.75 -28.42
C LEU A 115 8.14 -2.58 -29.83
N LYS A 116 8.07 -1.32 -30.31
CA LYS A 116 7.63 -0.99 -31.67
C LYS A 116 8.55 -1.59 -32.73
N GLU A 117 9.86 -1.45 -32.56
CA GLU A 117 10.85 -2.03 -33.48
C GLU A 117 10.82 -3.56 -33.47
N ALA A 118 10.68 -4.18 -32.30
CA ALA A 118 10.49 -5.63 -32.20
C ALA A 118 9.18 -6.08 -32.89
N ALA A 119 8.09 -5.34 -32.72
CA ALA A 119 6.80 -5.64 -33.34
C ALA A 119 6.86 -5.51 -34.87
N LYS A 120 7.50 -4.46 -35.40
CA LYS A 120 7.71 -4.28 -36.85
C LYS A 120 8.53 -5.41 -37.46
N LYS A 121 9.57 -5.88 -36.76
CA LYS A 121 10.38 -7.03 -37.22
C LYS A 121 9.56 -8.32 -37.27
N ALA A 122 8.71 -8.54 -36.28
CA ALA A 122 7.88 -9.75 -36.21
C ALA A 122 6.69 -9.72 -37.19
N ASN A 123 6.05 -8.56 -37.37
CA ASN A 123 4.95 -8.37 -38.30
C ASN A 123 4.92 -6.91 -38.82
N PRO A 124 5.52 -6.64 -39.99
CA PRO A 124 5.63 -5.29 -40.54
C PRO A 124 4.29 -4.60 -40.84
N LYS A 125 3.21 -5.38 -41.02
CA LYS A 125 1.87 -4.86 -41.34
C LYS A 125 1.02 -4.58 -40.08
N LYS A 126 1.53 -4.92 -38.89
CA LYS A 126 0.80 -4.73 -37.65
C LYS A 126 0.86 -3.27 -37.23
N GLU A 127 -0.30 -2.63 -37.14
CA GLU A 127 -0.40 -1.30 -36.57
C GLU A 127 0.01 -1.30 -35.10
N PHE A 128 0.78 -0.28 -34.73
CA PHE A 128 1.25 -0.10 -33.35
C PHE A 128 0.58 1.15 -32.77
N PRO A 129 -0.03 1.06 -31.58
CA PRO A 129 -0.73 2.20 -30.99
C PRO A 129 0.26 3.35 -30.73
N PRO A 130 -0.19 4.61 -30.79
CA PRO A 130 0.67 5.75 -30.47
C PRO A 130 1.14 5.71 -29.01
N PHE A 131 2.29 6.34 -28.73
CA PHE A 131 2.91 6.32 -27.41
C PHE A 131 1.95 6.75 -26.30
N GLU A 132 1.21 7.84 -26.46
CA GLU A 132 0.30 8.33 -25.42
C GLU A 132 -0.78 7.31 -25.03
N ALA A 133 -1.28 6.52 -25.99
CA ALA A 133 -2.25 5.47 -25.71
C ALA A 133 -1.62 4.27 -24.97
N ALA A 134 -0.35 3.97 -25.25
CA ALA A 134 0.36 2.84 -24.65
C ALA A 134 1.12 3.20 -23.36
N LYS A 135 1.37 4.48 -23.10
CA LYS A 135 2.25 5.02 -22.05
C LYS A 135 1.93 4.44 -20.67
N LYS A 136 0.67 4.47 -20.26
CA LYS A 136 0.23 3.95 -18.95
C LYS A 136 0.54 2.46 -18.80
N SER A 137 0.20 1.67 -19.80
CA SER A 137 0.42 0.22 -19.80
C SER A 137 1.91 -0.13 -19.82
N ILE A 138 2.72 0.63 -20.57
CA ILE A 138 4.17 0.47 -20.61
C ILE A 138 4.78 0.78 -19.25
N LYS A 139 4.41 1.91 -18.63
CA LYS A 139 4.88 2.25 -17.29
C LYS A 139 4.51 1.18 -16.26
N MET A 140 3.28 0.66 -16.32
CA MET A 140 2.84 -0.40 -15.42
C MET A 140 3.68 -1.68 -15.61
N LYS A 141 3.92 -2.09 -16.86
CA LYS A 141 4.76 -3.25 -17.15
C LYS A 141 6.20 -3.06 -16.67
N MET A 142 6.78 -1.89 -16.90
CA MET A 142 8.13 -1.56 -16.42
C MET A 142 8.21 -1.55 -14.89
N ALA A 143 7.19 -1.02 -14.20
CA ALA A 143 7.10 -1.07 -12.75
C ALA A 143 7.03 -2.51 -12.25
N GLN A 144 6.21 -3.36 -12.88
CA GLN A 144 6.12 -4.78 -12.56
C GLN A 144 7.47 -5.49 -12.75
N GLU A 145 8.11 -5.31 -13.90
CA GLU A 145 9.42 -5.91 -14.20
C GLU A 145 10.49 -5.49 -13.19
N LYS A 146 10.48 -4.21 -12.78
CA LYS A 146 11.40 -3.70 -11.76
C LYS A 146 11.18 -4.36 -10.41
N VAL A 147 9.94 -4.39 -9.92
CA VAL A 147 9.61 -4.97 -8.61
C VAL A 147 9.90 -6.47 -8.58
N VAL A 148 9.53 -7.20 -9.63
CA VAL A 148 9.83 -8.63 -9.74
C VAL A 148 11.33 -8.87 -9.86
N GLY A 149 12.03 -8.07 -10.66
CA GLY A 149 13.49 -8.17 -10.79
C GLY A 149 14.20 -7.96 -9.47
N ASP A 150 13.76 -7.00 -8.65
CA ASP A 150 14.30 -6.79 -7.30
C ASP A 150 14.01 -7.97 -6.37
N LEU A 151 12.79 -8.53 -6.40
CA LEU A 151 12.43 -9.71 -5.62
C LEU A 151 13.27 -10.95 -5.98
N MET A 152 13.52 -11.15 -7.28
CA MET A 152 14.18 -12.34 -7.80
C MET A 152 15.70 -12.35 -7.54
N LYS A 153 16.33 -11.22 -7.25
CA LYS A 153 17.77 -11.14 -6.92
C LYS A 153 18.15 -12.02 -5.73
N ASP A 154 17.27 -12.10 -4.74
CA ASP A 154 17.49 -12.86 -3.51
C ASP A 154 16.82 -14.25 -3.53
N ALA A 155 16.16 -14.61 -4.64
CA ALA A 155 15.41 -15.86 -4.74
C ALA A 155 16.34 -17.06 -4.87
N LYS A 156 16.25 -18.00 -3.91
CA LYS A 156 16.95 -19.29 -3.95
C LYS A 156 16.02 -20.37 -4.49
N ILE A 157 16.05 -20.57 -5.80
CA ILE A 157 15.22 -21.58 -6.48
C ILE A 157 16.00 -22.89 -6.58
N LYS A 158 15.42 -23.98 -6.07
CA LYS A 158 15.97 -25.33 -6.19
C LYS A 158 14.90 -26.25 -6.76
N LEU A 159 15.26 -26.99 -7.81
CA LEU A 159 14.46 -28.11 -8.29
C LEU A 159 14.58 -29.27 -7.30
N LYS A 160 13.48 -29.99 -7.07
CA LYS A 160 13.48 -31.25 -6.32
C LYS A 160 13.36 -32.42 -7.28
#